data_AF-A0A848XV78-F1
#
_entry.id   AF-A0A848XV78-F1
#
_cell.length_a   1.000
_cell.length_b   1.000
_cell.length_c   1.000
_cell.angle_alpha   90.00
_cell.angle_beta   90.00
_cell.angle_gamma   90.00
#
_symmetry.space_group_name_H-M   'P 1'
#
loop_
_entity.id
_entity.type
_entity.pdbx_description
1 polymer ?
#
loop_
_entity_poly.entity_id
_entity_poly.type
_entity_poly.pdbx_seq_one_letter_code
_entity_poly.pdbx_strand_id
1 'polypeptide(L)'
;YAAYHPDSEQDRFYGGGTGGYYVYDFTDVGNPELLVTLTGIRGITRGHTFTPSPDGRYVIAESEYQYAPLRIFDLQPALDGERTNINQPISAWTAQWDHLVHNHEVRWPYVFVSGYLDGLQVFEMSDPENPQTVAYYDTYLGTPSPDASTVMSGSFGVDVRNSDGLIVMSDMTTGIWTFRMEGFSGWNGESWGMPDISSVQKWDVPLRPRPVS
;
A
#
# COMPACT_ATOMS: atom_id res chain seq x y z
N TYR A 1 3.99 -6.97 3.25
CA TYR A 1 3.36 -7.48 2.02
C TYR A 1 4.30 -8.49 1.35
N ALA A 2 3.79 -9.57 0.76
CA ALA A 2 4.61 -10.53 0.02
C ALA A 2 3.95 -10.81 -1.34
N ALA A 3 4.73 -10.78 -2.42
CA ALA A 3 4.21 -11.06 -3.76
C ALA A 3 5.31 -11.57 -4.69
N TYR A 4 4.87 -12.29 -5.72
CA TYR A 4 5.72 -12.68 -6.82
C TYR A 4 6.04 -11.47 -7.70
N HIS A 5 7.29 -11.32 -8.11
CA HIS A 5 7.78 -10.30 -9.01
C HIS A 5 8.10 -10.94 -10.37
N PRO A 6 7.26 -10.72 -11.40
CA PRO A 6 7.29 -11.51 -12.62
C PRO A 6 8.56 -11.30 -13.47
N ASP A 7 9.11 -10.08 -13.51
CA ASP A 7 10.24 -9.78 -14.40
C ASP A 7 11.55 -10.46 -13.97
N SER A 8 11.70 -10.70 -12.67
CA SER A 8 12.87 -11.37 -12.10
C SER A 8 12.58 -12.78 -11.60
N GLU A 9 11.32 -13.23 -11.73
CA GLU A 9 10.82 -14.51 -11.22
C GLU A 9 11.08 -14.75 -9.72
N GLN A 10 11.03 -13.70 -8.91
CA GLN A 10 11.34 -13.75 -7.46
C GLN A 10 10.08 -13.67 -6.59
N ASP A 11 10.05 -14.37 -5.46
CA ASP A 11 9.13 -14.05 -4.37
C ASP A 11 9.71 -12.93 -3.51
N ARG A 12 9.03 -11.78 -3.44
CA ARG A 12 9.53 -10.58 -2.75
C ARG A 12 8.71 -10.19 -1.54
N PHE A 13 9.39 -9.96 -0.42
CA PHE A 13 8.82 -9.42 0.79
C PHE A 13 9.09 -7.92 0.86
N TYR A 14 8.03 -7.15 1.09
CA TYR A 14 8.02 -5.71 1.25
C TYR A 14 7.60 -5.42 2.69
N GLY A 15 8.52 -4.91 3.52
CA GLY A 15 8.25 -4.67 4.94
C GLY A 15 8.78 -3.34 5.44
N GLY A 16 8.01 -2.70 6.33
CA GLY A 16 8.48 -1.64 7.21
C GLY A 16 9.19 -2.19 8.44
N GLY A 17 10.15 -1.43 8.95
CA GLY A 17 10.92 -1.78 10.15
C GLY A 17 11.67 -0.59 10.71
N THR A 18 12.56 -0.86 11.67
CA THR A 18 13.44 0.18 12.23
C THR A 18 14.25 0.84 11.12
N GLY A 19 14.22 2.16 11.01
CA GLY A 19 14.99 2.94 10.03
C GLY A 19 14.32 3.17 8.68
N GLY A 20 13.23 2.46 8.35
CA GLY A 20 12.50 2.65 7.10
C GLY A 20 11.90 1.36 6.56
N TYR A 21 12.11 1.08 5.28
CA TYR A 21 11.50 -0.05 4.57
C TYR A 21 12.53 -0.89 3.82
N TYR A 22 12.17 -2.13 3.55
CA TYR A 22 13.07 -3.14 3.01
C TYR A 22 12.34 -4.03 2.01
N VAL A 23 13.05 -4.41 0.95
CA VAL A 23 12.63 -5.41 -0.02
C VAL A 23 13.60 -6.57 0.03
N TYR A 24 13.08 -7.77 0.31
CA TYR A 24 13.85 -9.00 0.32
C TYR A 24 13.36 -9.94 -0.77
N ASP A 25 14.27 -10.62 -1.46
CA ASP A 25 13.98 -11.87 -2.16
C ASP A 25 13.91 -12.98 -1.12
N PHE A 26 12.82 -13.73 -1.10
CA PHE A 26 12.66 -14.91 -0.24
C PHE A 26 12.28 -16.16 -1.04
N THR A 27 12.57 -16.19 -2.34
CA THR A 27 12.33 -17.34 -3.22
C THR A 27 12.93 -18.62 -2.62
N ASP A 28 14.13 -18.52 -2.03
CA ASP A 28 14.65 -19.48 -1.07
C ASP A 28 14.38 -18.98 0.36
N VAL A 29 13.36 -19.56 1.01
CA VAL A 29 12.96 -19.20 2.38
C VAL A 29 14.06 -19.49 3.41
N GLY A 30 15.01 -20.39 3.09
CA GLY A 30 16.17 -20.69 3.92
C GLY A 30 17.30 -19.67 3.79
N ASN A 31 17.31 -18.88 2.72
CA ASN A 31 18.34 -17.89 2.42
C ASN A 31 17.74 -16.62 1.80
N PRO A 32 16.99 -15.81 2.56
CA PRO A 32 16.44 -14.57 2.05
C PRO A 32 17.54 -13.53 1.79
N GLU A 33 17.46 -12.85 0.64
CA GLU A 33 18.45 -11.87 0.19
C GLU A 33 17.86 -10.46 0.22
N LEU A 34 18.59 -9.49 0.77
CA LEU A 34 18.18 -8.08 0.78
C LEU A 34 18.42 -7.46 -0.59
N LEU A 35 17.35 -6.98 -1.24
CA LEU A 35 17.41 -6.36 -2.57
C LEU A 35 17.50 -4.83 -2.50
N VAL A 36 16.58 -4.21 -1.74
CA VAL A 36 16.42 -2.75 -1.71
C VAL A 36 16.19 -2.27 -0.28
N THR A 37 16.83 -1.16 0.08
CA THR A 37 16.58 -0.43 1.32
C THR A 37 15.96 0.93 1.04
N LEU A 38 15.03 1.35 1.89
CA LEU A 38 14.46 2.68 1.90
C LEU A 38 14.72 3.31 3.26
N THR A 39 15.95 3.79 3.47
CA THR A 39 16.42 4.30 4.76
C THR A 39 17.03 5.69 4.64
N GLY A 40 17.13 6.41 5.76
CA GLY A 40 17.64 7.80 5.77
C GLY A 40 16.66 8.79 5.15
N ILE A 41 15.37 8.45 5.11
CA ILE A 41 14.30 9.31 4.62
C ILE A 41 13.94 10.32 5.70
N ARG A 42 13.83 11.60 5.33
CA ARG A 42 13.45 12.66 6.26
C ARG A 42 12.06 12.42 6.84
N GLY A 43 11.97 12.43 8.17
CA GLY A 43 10.73 12.21 8.90
C GLY A 43 10.35 10.73 9.06
N ILE A 44 11.20 9.77 8.68
CA ILE A 44 10.94 8.34 8.89
C ILE A 44 12.05 7.75 9.76
N THR A 45 11.68 7.31 10.96
CA THR A 45 12.55 6.56 11.88
C THR A 45 12.12 5.11 12.03
N ARG A 46 10.86 4.79 11.71
CA ARG A 46 10.27 3.46 11.66
C ARG A 46 9.29 3.42 10.49
N GLY A 47 9.44 2.45 9.60
CA GLY A 47 8.42 2.11 8.61
C GLY A 47 7.35 1.23 9.22
N HIS A 48 6.12 1.37 8.73
CA HIS A 48 4.97 0.57 9.12
C HIS A 48 4.41 -0.15 7.89
N THR A 49 3.38 0.35 7.21
CA THR A 49 2.80 -0.33 6.05
C THR A 49 3.56 -0.02 4.76
N PHE A 50 3.87 -1.07 3.99
CA PHE A 50 4.66 -0.98 2.77
C PHE A 50 4.10 -1.92 1.70
N THR A 51 3.52 -1.32 0.66
CA THR A 51 2.76 -2.04 -0.37
C THR A 51 3.26 -1.63 -1.74
N PRO A 52 3.62 -2.58 -2.62
CA PRO A 52 4.03 -2.28 -3.98
C PRO A 52 2.82 -2.18 -4.93
N SER A 53 3.06 -1.53 -6.06
CA SER A 53 2.32 -1.74 -7.29
C SER A 53 2.48 -3.19 -7.80
N PRO A 54 1.58 -3.69 -8.66
CA PRO A 54 1.61 -5.10 -9.07
C PRO A 54 2.89 -5.54 -9.79
N ASP A 55 3.59 -4.63 -10.45
CA ASP A 55 4.89 -4.85 -11.09
C ASP A 55 6.07 -4.70 -10.11
N GLY A 56 5.83 -4.20 -8.90
CA GLY A 56 6.88 -3.99 -7.89
C GLY A 56 7.70 -2.72 -8.07
N ARG A 57 7.40 -1.86 -9.06
CA ARG A 57 8.19 -0.64 -9.34
C ARG A 57 7.89 0.48 -8.37
N TYR A 58 6.63 0.86 -8.26
CA TYR A 58 6.19 1.90 -7.32
C TYR A 58 5.83 1.29 -5.99
N VAL A 59 6.17 1.96 -4.90
CA VAL A 59 5.81 1.53 -3.54
C VAL A 59 5.22 2.69 -2.75
N ILE A 60 4.22 2.37 -1.94
CA ILE A 60 3.53 3.29 -1.05
C ILE A 60 3.97 2.95 0.37
N ALA A 61 4.60 3.92 1.02
CA ALA A 61 5.26 3.74 2.30
C ALA A 61 4.64 4.63 3.39
N GLU A 62 4.30 4.00 4.50
CA GLU A 62 3.53 4.54 5.61
C GLU A 62 4.30 4.37 6.94
N SER A 63 4.25 5.38 7.81
CA SER A 63 5.14 5.50 9.00
C SER A 63 4.41 5.77 10.33
N GLU A 64 3.09 5.76 10.32
CA GLU A 64 2.12 5.77 11.43
C GLU A 64 2.40 6.81 12.52
N TYR A 65 2.55 8.06 12.11
CA TYR A 65 2.60 9.18 13.03
C TYR A 65 1.76 10.33 12.48
N GLN A 66 1.21 11.16 13.38
CA GLN A 66 0.43 12.34 13.01
C GLN A 66 1.22 13.24 12.07
N TYR A 67 0.59 13.82 11.05
CA TYR A 67 1.23 14.64 10.01
C TYR A 67 2.07 13.86 8.99
N ALA A 68 2.16 12.53 9.08
CA ALA A 68 2.85 11.73 8.08
C ALA A 68 1.97 11.53 6.84
N PRO A 69 2.39 11.99 5.65
CA PRO A 69 1.73 11.59 4.42
C PRO A 69 2.15 10.16 4.04
N LEU A 70 1.33 9.49 3.23
CA LEU A 70 1.77 8.35 2.45
C LEU A 70 2.81 8.84 1.44
N ARG A 71 3.97 8.20 1.41
CA ARG A 71 5.05 8.58 0.51
C ARG A 71 5.17 7.55 -0.60
N ILE A 72 5.28 8.04 -1.83
CA ILE A 72 5.41 7.20 -3.02
C ILE A 72 6.86 7.22 -3.45
N PHE A 73 7.44 6.05 -3.71
CA PHE A 73 8.80 5.90 -4.21
C PHE A 73 8.82 5.14 -5.53
N ASP A 74 9.74 5.53 -6.41
CA ASP A 74 10.11 4.75 -7.59
C ASP A 74 11.32 3.88 -7.26
N LEU A 75 11.16 2.57 -7.34
CA LEU A 75 12.23 1.60 -7.13
C LEU A 75 13.05 1.31 -8.39
N GLN A 76 12.70 1.88 -9.55
CA GLN A 76 13.38 1.64 -10.82
C GLN A 76 14.93 1.74 -10.71
N PRO A 77 15.53 2.77 -10.08
CA PRO A 77 16.99 2.83 -9.97
C PRO A 77 17.61 1.67 -9.18
N ALA A 78 16.85 1.05 -8.28
CA ALA A 78 17.30 -0.15 -7.57
C ALA A 78 17.06 -1.42 -8.37
N LEU A 79 15.95 -1.50 -9.11
CA LEU A 79 15.65 -2.60 -10.00
C LEU A 79 16.64 -2.69 -11.18
N ASP A 80 17.14 -1.54 -11.64
CA ASP A 80 18.19 -1.45 -12.67
C ASP A 80 19.61 -1.66 -12.11
N GLY A 81 19.75 -1.82 -10.79
CA GLY A 81 21.03 -2.03 -10.12
C GLY A 81 21.91 -0.78 -10.00
N GLU A 82 21.37 0.41 -10.27
CA GLU A 82 22.12 1.67 -10.15
C GLU A 82 22.46 2.00 -8.69
N ARG A 83 21.55 1.67 -7.75
CA ARG A 83 21.75 1.84 -6.31
C ARG A 83 20.83 0.94 -5.49
N THR A 84 21.29 0.48 -4.34
CA THR A 84 20.47 -0.38 -3.45
C THR A 84 19.64 0.39 -2.42
N ASN A 85 19.91 1.68 -2.19
CA ASN A 85 19.16 2.51 -1.24
C ASN A 85 18.40 3.66 -1.95
N ILE A 86 17.08 3.74 -1.72
CA ILE A 86 16.20 4.82 -2.17
C ILE A 86 15.74 5.64 -0.97
N ASN A 87 16.14 6.91 -0.87
CA ASN A 87 15.88 7.75 0.31
C ASN A 87 15.06 9.02 0.03
N GLN A 88 14.57 9.17 -1.20
CA GLN A 88 13.78 10.30 -1.64
C GLN A 88 12.48 9.79 -2.27
N PRO A 89 11.31 10.18 -1.74
CA PRO A 89 10.05 9.90 -2.41
C PRO A 89 9.93 10.77 -3.66
N ILE A 90 9.20 10.27 -4.67
CA ILE A 90 8.86 11.03 -5.87
C ILE A 90 7.67 11.94 -5.63
N SER A 91 6.78 11.56 -4.71
CA SER A 91 5.60 12.33 -4.30
C SER A 91 5.08 11.88 -2.94
N ALA A 92 4.01 12.53 -2.49
CA ALA A 92 3.32 12.16 -1.26
C ALA A 92 1.82 12.45 -1.40
N TRP A 93 1.00 11.73 -0.64
CA TRP A 93 -0.43 11.94 -0.56
C TRP A 93 -0.88 12.01 0.90
N THR A 94 -1.82 12.91 1.19
CA THR A 94 -2.54 12.97 2.47
C THR A 94 -3.96 13.48 2.23
N ALA A 95 -4.94 12.91 2.93
CA ALA A 95 -6.32 13.41 2.91
C ALA A 95 -6.46 14.69 3.75
N GLN A 96 -5.97 14.63 4.99
CA GLN A 96 -5.93 15.75 5.93
C GLN A 96 -4.55 15.83 6.57
N TRP A 97 -3.95 17.03 6.52
CA TRP A 97 -2.54 17.21 6.89
C TRP A 97 -2.27 17.02 8.39
N ASP A 98 -3.28 17.22 9.25
CA ASP A 98 -3.20 17.12 10.71
C ASP A 98 -3.71 15.79 11.28
N HIS A 99 -4.14 14.87 10.41
CA HIS A 99 -4.51 13.50 10.77
C HIS A 99 -3.37 12.51 10.46
N LEU A 100 -3.66 11.21 10.52
CA LEU A 100 -2.76 10.15 10.05
C LEU A 100 -3.56 9.00 9.43
N VAL A 101 -2.88 8.28 8.55
CA VAL A 101 -3.37 7.03 7.96
C VAL A 101 -2.83 5.83 8.72
N HIS A 102 -3.44 4.66 8.54
CA HIS A 102 -2.97 3.43 9.17
C HIS A 102 -2.52 2.37 8.16
N ASN A 103 -3.43 1.95 7.28
CA ASN A 103 -3.20 0.89 6.31
C ASN A 103 -3.71 1.32 4.94
N HIS A 104 -3.21 0.61 3.91
CA HIS A 104 -3.65 0.81 2.55
C HIS A 104 -3.50 -0.44 1.69
N GLU A 105 -4.39 -0.56 0.72
CA GLU A 105 -4.44 -1.64 -0.25
C GLU A 105 -4.30 -1.10 -1.67
N VAL A 106 -3.44 -1.73 -2.48
CA VAL A 106 -3.17 -1.30 -3.85
C VAL A 106 -3.96 -2.18 -4.83
N ARG A 107 -4.73 -1.54 -5.69
CA ARG A 107 -5.41 -2.09 -6.86
C ARG A 107 -5.19 -1.14 -8.02
N TRP A 108 -3.97 -1.20 -8.55
CA TRP A 108 -3.45 -0.21 -9.50
C TRP A 108 -4.47 0.20 -10.57
N PRO A 109 -4.73 1.51 -10.76
CA PRO A 109 -4.02 2.65 -10.19
C PRO A 109 -4.57 3.11 -8.83
N TYR A 110 -5.58 2.45 -8.26
CA TYR A 110 -6.23 2.89 -7.03
C TYR A 110 -5.48 2.42 -5.79
N VAL A 111 -5.46 3.28 -4.78
CA VAL A 111 -5.02 2.98 -3.42
C VAL A 111 -6.16 3.28 -2.47
N PHE A 112 -6.61 2.24 -1.77
CA PHE A 112 -7.67 2.32 -0.77
C PHE A 112 -7.03 2.42 0.60
N VAL A 113 -7.40 3.41 1.40
CA VAL A 113 -6.71 3.78 2.63
C VAL A 113 -7.71 3.74 3.79
N SER A 114 -7.30 3.11 4.89
CA SER A 114 -7.96 3.26 6.18
C SER A 114 -7.29 4.40 6.95
N GLY A 115 -8.01 5.51 7.04
CA GLY A 115 -7.47 6.80 7.49
C GLY A 115 -7.80 7.18 8.93
N TYR A 116 -7.95 6.24 9.88
CA TYR A 116 -8.40 6.54 11.24
C TYR A 116 -9.61 7.50 11.25
N LEU A 117 -9.41 8.76 11.64
CA LEU A 117 -10.42 9.82 11.68
C LEU A 117 -11.00 10.18 10.31
N ASP A 118 -10.26 9.93 9.22
CA ASP A 118 -10.69 10.23 7.85
C ASP A 118 -11.55 9.11 7.24
N GLY A 119 -11.70 7.97 7.92
CA GLY A 119 -12.47 6.84 7.41
C GLY A 119 -11.87 6.22 6.14
N LEU A 120 -12.71 5.97 5.13
CA LEU A 120 -12.27 5.50 3.82
C LEU A 120 -11.76 6.67 2.99
N GLN A 121 -10.54 6.54 2.50
CA GLN A 121 -9.99 7.43 1.49
C GLN A 121 -9.53 6.60 0.29
N VAL A 122 -9.71 7.12 -0.92
CA VAL A 122 -9.24 6.48 -2.15
C VAL A 122 -8.53 7.51 -3.01
N PHE A 123 -7.28 7.24 -3.36
CA PHE A 123 -6.53 8.04 -4.31
C PHE A 123 -6.05 7.20 -5.48
N GLU A 124 -5.87 7.84 -6.64
CA GLU A 124 -5.31 7.22 -7.83
C GLU A 124 -3.83 7.58 -8.03
N MET A 125 -3.09 6.70 -8.68
CA MET A 125 -1.67 6.85 -9.01
C MET A 125 -1.37 6.58 -10.48
N SER A 126 -2.30 6.88 -11.40
CA SER A 126 -1.99 6.82 -12.83
C SER A 126 -0.84 7.78 -13.21
N ASP A 127 -0.70 8.88 -12.46
CA ASP A 127 0.52 9.70 -12.39
C ASP A 127 1.10 9.62 -10.96
N PRO A 128 2.11 8.78 -10.70
CA PRO A 128 2.71 8.62 -9.38
C PRO A 128 3.39 9.88 -8.84
N GLU A 129 3.73 10.87 -9.67
CA GLU A 129 4.28 12.15 -9.21
C GLU A 129 3.18 13.10 -8.72
N ASN A 130 1.92 12.86 -9.09
CA ASN A 130 0.79 13.72 -8.77
C ASN A 130 -0.48 12.92 -8.36
N PRO A 131 -0.45 12.18 -7.24
CA PRO A 131 -1.58 11.37 -6.79
C PRO A 131 -2.83 12.21 -6.47
N GLN A 132 -4.01 11.75 -6.88
CA GLN A 132 -5.28 12.49 -6.72
C GLN A 132 -6.30 11.71 -5.89
N THR A 133 -6.95 12.37 -4.93
CA THR A 133 -8.10 11.79 -4.22
C THR A 133 -9.31 11.69 -5.16
N VAL A 134 -9.88 10.50 -5.30
CA VAL A 134 -11.00 10.22 -6.21
C VAL A 134 -12.28 9.79 -5.50
N ALA A 135 -12.18 9.32 -4.25
CA ALA A 135 -13.34 9.03 -3.42
C ALA A 135 -12.98 9.10 -1.94
N TYR A 136 -13.97 9.36 -1.09
CA TYR A 136 -13.82 9.29 0.36
C TYR A 136 -15.17 9.06 1.04
N TYR A 137 -15.13 8.54 2.26
CA TYR A 137 -16.28 8.49 3.16
C TYR A 137 -15.79 8.48 4.61
N ASP A 138 -16.26 9.46 5.38
CA ASP A 138 -15.95 9.57 6.81
C ASP A 138 -16.74 8.52 7.62
N THR A 139 -16.03 7.58 8.24
CA THR A 139 -16.62 6.54 9.11
C THR A 139 -16.56 6.90 10.59
N TYR A 140 -15.89 8.01 10.95
CA TYR A 140 -15.73 8.45 12.32
C TYR A 140 -16.88 9.38 12.73
N LEU A 141 -17.69 8.92 13.69
CA LEU A 141 -18.86 9.67 14.18
C LEU A 141 -18.59 10.42 15.49
N GLY A 142 -17.38 10.31 16.03
CA GLY A 142 -16.98 10.96 17.27
C GLY A 142 -16.60 12.42 17.08
N THR A 143 -16.44 13.16 18.17
CA THR A 143 -15.80 14.47 18.11
C THR A 143 -14.28 14.25 18.00
N PRO A 144 -13.59 14.83 17.00
CA PRO A 144 -12.13 14.83 16.98
C PRO A 144 -11.61 15.54 18.25
N SER A 145 -10.71 14.90 18.99
CA SER A 145 -9.96 15.56 20.07
C SER A 145 -8.51 15.73 19.60
N PRO A 146 -7.81 16.80 20.00
CA PRO A 146 -6.39 16.95 19.72
C PRO A 146 -5.49 16.04 20.60
N ASP A 147 -6.07 15.29 21.54
CA ASP A 147 -5.31 14.33 22.36
C ASP A 147 -4.87 13.14 21.50
N ALA A 148 -3.58 12.78 21.57
CA ALA A 148 -2.95 11.76 20.72
C ALA A 148 -3.61 10.36 20.76
N SER A 149 -4.39 10.05 21.80
CA SER A 149 -5.19 8.80 21.84
C SER A 149 -6.39 8.82 20.89
N THR A 150 -6.80 9.97 20.39
CA THR A 150 -8.01 10.12 19.56
C THR A 150 -7.72 10.24 18.08
N VAL A 151 -6.54 10.71 17.66
CA VAL A 151 -6.18 10.75 16.22
C VAL A 151 -6.05 9.36 15.59
N MET A 152 -5.80 8.34 16.41
CA MET A 152 -5.82 6.92 16.03
C MET A 152 -7.20 6.27 16.27
N SER A 153 -8.28 7.03 16.39
CA SER A 153 -9.64 6.48 16.45
C SER A 153 -10.25 6.37 15.05
N GLY A 154 -11.21 5.47 14.86
CA GLY A 154 -11.89 5.29 13.57
C GLY A 154 -11.34 4.10 12.77
N SER A 155 -11.16 4.31 11.47
CA SER A 155 -10.81 3.27 10.49
C SER A 155 -9.40 2.72 10.67
N PHE A 156 -9.31 1.42 10.99
CA PHE A 156 -8.06 0.70 11.24
C PHE A 156 -7.65 -0.21 10.07
N GLY A 157 -8.60 -0.73 9.30
CA GLY A 157 -8.29 -1.67 8.22
C GLY A 157 -9.15 -1.45 7.01
N VAL A 158 -8.60 -1.80 5.85
CA VAL A 158 -9.29 -1.82 4.57
C VAL A 158 -8.88 -3.06 3.80
N ASP A 159 -9.83 -3.71 3.14
CA ASP A 159 -9.59 -4.77 2.17
C ASP A 159 -10.49 -4.59 0.95
N VAL A 160 -10.04 -5.04 -0.21
CA VAL A 160 -10.69 -4.84 -1.50
C VAL A 160 -10.72 -6.12 -2.30
N ARG A 161 -11.93 -6.60 -2.57
CA ARG A 161 -12.12 -7.83 -3.34
C ARG A 161 -12.06 -7.56 -4.84
N ASN A 162 -11.18 -8.28 -5.54
CA ASN A 162 -10.97 -8.13 -6.98
C ASN A 162 -12.19 -8.51 -7.82
N SER A 163 -12.94 -9.56 -7.45
CA SER A 163 -13.97 -10.14 -8.30
C SER A 163 -15.16 -9.22 -8.57
N ASP A 164 -15.46 -8.33 -7.63
CA ASP A 164 -16.61 -7.43 -7.73
C ASP A 164 -16.36 -6.02 -7.18
N GLY A 165 -15.15 -5.72 -6.68
CA GLY A 165 -14.83 -4.40 -6.16
C GLY A 165 -15.50 -4.08 -4.83
N LEU A 166 -15.94 -5.10 -4.06
CA LEU A 166 -16.39 -4.89 -2.68
C LEU A 166 -15.23 -4.37 -1.84
N ILE A 167 -15.42 -3.20 -1.24
CA ILE A 167 -14.50 -2.61 -0.28
C ILE A 167 -15.06 -2.88 1.11
N VAL A 168 -14.23 -3.44 1.99
CA VAL A 168 -14.59 -3.69 3.39
C VAL A 168 -13.64 -2.92 4.28
N MET A 169 -14.18 -2.32 5.34
CA MET A 169 -13.43 -1.51 6.29
C MET A 169 -13.77 -1.92 7.71
N SER A 170 -12.73 -1.98 8.55
CA SER A 170 -12.87 -2.15 9.99
C SER A 170 -12.58 -0.83 10.70
N ASP A 171 -13.57 -0.34 11.42
CA ASP A 171 -13.52 0.87 12.22
C ASP A 171 -13.63 0.50 13.70
N MET A 172 -12.68 0.98 14.51
CA MET A 172 -12.59 0.67 15.94
C MET A 172 -13.71 1.32 16.77
N THR A 173 -14.44 2.25 16.19
CA THR A 173 -15.49 3.05 16.85
C THR A 173 -16.88 2.73 16.33
N THR A 174 -17.02 2.46 15.02
CA THR A 174 -18.33 2.27 14.37
C THR A 174 -18.53 0.86 13.80
N GLY A 175 -17.52 -0.02 13.85
CA GLY A 175 -17.62 -1.43 13.46
C GLY A 175 -17.24 -1.68 12.01
N ILE A 176 -18.05 -2.46 11.29
CA ILE A 176 -17.75 -2.87 9.91
C ILE A 176 -18.52 -2.00 8.92
N TRP A 177 -17.84 -1.53 7.90
CA TRP A 177 -18.43 -0.84 6.75
C TRP A 177 -18.14 -1.59 5.46
N THR A 178 -19.10 -1.51 4.53
CA THR A 178 -18.94 -2.05 3.18
C THR A 178 -19.31 -1.00 2.16
N PHE A 179 -18.47 -0.82 1.14
CA PHE A 179 -18.66 0.19 0.11
C PHE A 179 -18.65 -0.42 -1.30
N ARG A 180 -19.29 0.32 -2.20
CA ARG A 180 -19.13 0.21 -3.66
C ARG A 180 -18.73 1.59 -4.14
N MET A 181 -17.64 1.65 -4.91
CA MET A 181 -17.21 2.88 -5.55
C MET A 181 -17.77 2.92 -6.98
N GLU A 182 -18.39 4.03 -7.37
CA GLU A 182 -18.84 4.22 -8.74
C GLU A 182 -17.67 4.09 -9.71
N GLY A 183 -17.87 3.38 -10.83
CA GLY A 183 -16.80 3.11 -11.79
C GLY A 183 -15.83 1.99 -11.39
N PHE A 184 -15.96 1.39 -10.20
CA PHE A 184 -15.11 0.29 -9.74
C PHE A 184 -15.95 -0.95 -9.40
N SER A 185 -16.09 -1.83 -10.39
CA SER A 185 -16.90 -3.06 -10.30
C SER A 185 -16.06 -4.33 -10.14
N GLY A 186 -14.78 -4.18 -9.88
CA GLY A 186 -13.78 -5.25 -9.83
C GLY A 186 -12.41 -4.73 -10.22
N TRP A 187 -11.40 -5.59 -10.07
CA TRP A 187 -10.03 -5.26 -10.43
C TRP A 187 -9.29 -6.48 -10.99
N ASN A 188 -8.57 -6.25 -12.08
CA ASN A 188 -7.59 -7.16 -12.66
C ASN A 188 -6.44 -6.30 -13.19
N GLY A 189 -5.20 -6.63 -12.82
CA GLY A 189 -4.02 -5.87 -13.23
C GLY A 189 -3.86 -5.78 -14.75
N GLU A 190 -4.24 -6.82 -15.50
CA GLU A 190 -4.12 -6.89 -16.97
C GLU A 190 -4.95 -5.79 -17.66
N SER A 191 -6.05 -5.35 -17.04
CA SER A 191 -6.86 -4.24 -17.55
C SER A 191 -6.14 -2.88 -17.51
N TRP A 192 -5.02 -2.81 -16.79
CA TRP A 192 -4.20 -1.62 -16.59
C TRP A 192 -2.77 -1.79 -17.13
N GLY A 193 -2.52 -2.85 -17.91
CA GLY A 193 -1.17 -3.16 -18.39
C GLY A 193 -0.20 -3.60 -17.29
N MET A 194 -0.73 -4.07 -16.17
CA MET A 194 0.03 -4.53 -15.01
C MET A 194 -0.12 -6.05 -14.83
N PRO A 195 0.80 -6.73 -14.13
CA PRO A 195 0.58 -8.09 -13.66
C PRO A 195 -0.70 -8.17 -12.81
N ASP A 196 -1.48 -9.25 -12.94
CA ASP A 196 -2.67 -9.49 -12.13
C ASP A 196 -2.29 -10.02 -10.73
N ILE A 197 -1.56 -9.18 -9.98
CA ILE A 197 -0.98 -9.44 -8.67
C ILE A 197 -1.46 -8.36 -7.70
N SER A 198 -2.02 -8.78 -6.56
CA SER A 198 -2.42 -7.90 -5.47
C SER A 198 -2.35 -8.66 -4.14
N SER A 199 -2.73 -8.02 -3.03
CA SER A 199 -2.84 -8.67 -1.71
C SER A 199 -3.89 -9.79 -1.65
N VAL A 200 -4.84 -9.82 -2.59
CA VAL A 200 -5.90 -10.84 -2.61
C VAL A 200 -5.38 -12.15 -3.18
N GLN A 201 -5.56 -13.20 -2.40
CA GLN A 201 -5.25 -14.56 -2.80
C GLN A 201 -6.35 -15.17 -3.68
N LYS A 202 -5.95 -15.81 -4.78
CA LYS A 202 -6.84 -16.49 -5.74
C LYS A 202 -6.93 -17.99 -5.44
N TRP A 203 -7.59 -18.35 -4.33
CA TRP A 203 -7.69 -19.73 -3.85
C TRP A 203 -8.33 -20.70 -4.86
N ASP A 204 -9.26 -20.19 -5.68
CA ASP A 204 -10.01 -20.99 -6.66
C ASP A 204 -9.29 -21.11 -8.02
N VAL A 205 -8.14 -20.45 -8.19
CA VAL A 205 -7.34 -20.53 -9.41
C VAL A 205 -6.22 -21.54 -9.18
N PRO A 206 -6.10 -22.58 -10.03
CA PRO A 206 -4.98 -23.51 -9.95
C PRO A 206 -3.65 -22.76 -10.00
N LEU A 207 -2.69 -23.16 -9.15
CA LEU A 207 -1.35 -22.60 -9.18
C LEU A 207 -0.79 -22.69 -10.61
N ARG A 208 -0.39 -21.56 -11.19
CA ARG A 208 0.35 -21.59 -12.45
C ARG A 208 1.70 -22.26 -12.17
N PRO A 209 2.08 -23.33 -12.89
CA PRO A 209 3.41 -23.89 -12.76
C PRO A 209 4.45 -22.81 -13.03
N ARG A 210 5.46 -22.67 -12.16
CA ARG A 210 6.63 -21.84 -12.48
C ARG A 210 7.24 -22.37 -13.77
N PRO A 211 7.64 -21.52 -14.74
CA PRO A 211 8.56 -21.96 -15.78
C PRO A 211 9.75 -22.59 -15.07
N VAL A 212 9.96 -23.88 -15.28
CA VAL A 212 11.16 -24.54 -14.78
C VAL A 212 12.26 -24.12 -15.73
N SER A 213 13.15 -23.23 -15.29
CA SER A 213 14.40 -22.92 -16.01
C SER A 213 15.41 -24.05 -15.87
#